data_AF-A0A963PH02-F1
#
_entry.id   AF-A0A963PH02-F1
#
_cell.length_a   1.000
_cell.length_b   1.000
_cell.length_c   1.000
_cell.angle_alpha   90.00
_cell.angle_beta   90.00
_cell.angle_gamma   90.00
#
_symmetry.space_group_name_H-M   'P 1'
#
loop_
_entity.id
_entity.type
_entity.pdbx_description
1 polymer ?
#
loop_
_entity_poly.entity_id
_entity_poly.type
_entity_poly.pdbx_seq_one_letter_code
_entity_poly.pdbx_strand_id
1 'polypeptide(L)'
;VGLLAIVLSPWVGKNVSRIDPRRLATVAFIGFGLVLWMRSHFNTQADFMTVLIPTLLQGAAMAFFFIPLQAIVFSGLPPEQMPSAAGLSNFVRITAGAVGTSLFTTLWDSRASLHHAQLAEAIHAGNPTAIATIDQLMAGGMTREQALGMIDRLVNQQAFTLAVTDVFYLSAVLFFLLVAVIWTSKPVRGAGGGGGGAH
;
A
#
# COMPACT_ATOMS: atom_id res chain seq x y z
N VAL A 1 -6.92 11.70 -0.19
CA VAL A 1 -6.11 11.20 0.96
C VAL A 1 -6.28 12.04 2.23
N GLY A 2 -6.47 13.37 2.15
CA GLY A 2 -6.34 14.25 3.32
C GLY A 2 -7.55 14.46 4.25
N LEU A 3 -8.80 14.29 3.79
CA LEU A 3 -9.97 14.71 4.59
C LEU A 3 -10.08 14.00 5.94
N LEU A 4 -10.09 12.66 5.96
CA LEU A 4 -10.14 11.91 7.22
C LEU A 4 -8.87 12.06 8.05
N ALA A 5 -7.70 12.21 7.42
CA ALA A 5 -6.47 12.49 8.13
C ALA A 5 -6.56 13.80 8.91
N ILE A 6 -7.02 14.88 8.28
CA ILE A 6 -7.17 16.21 8.90
C ILE A 6 -8.16 16.17 10.06
N VAL A 7 -9.30 15.48 9.89
CA VAL A 7 -10.33 15.39 10.94
C VAL A 7 -9.87 14.57 12.13
N LEU A 8 -9.14 13.47 11.91
CA LEU A 8 -8.72 12.55 12.97
C LEU A 8 -7.42 13.00 13.67
N SER A 9 -6.57 13.80 13.02
CA SER A 9 -5.28 14.23 13.56
C SER A 9 -5.37 14.92 14.94
N PRO A 10 -6.30 15.86 15.20
CA PRO A 10 -6.45 16.49 16.52
C PRO A 10 -6.85 15.49 17.61
N TRP A 11 -7.68 14.50 17.26
CA TRP A 11 -8.14 13.48 18.19
C TRP A 11 -7.00 12.51 18.54
N VAL A 12 -6.24 12.06 17.54
CA VAL A 12 -5.06 11.20 17.76
C VAL A 12 -4.01 11.93 18.58
N GLY A 13 -3.69 13.19 18.23
CA GLY A 13 -2.70 14.00 18.96
C GLY A 13 -3.04 14.23 20.43
N LYS A 14 -4.32 14.47 20.76
CA LYS A 14 -4.76 14.62 22.18
C LYS A 14 -4.66 13.32 22.98
N ASN A 15 -4.82 12.17 22.34
CA ASN A 15 -4.87 10.87 23.01
C ASN A 15 -3.55 10.09 22.95
N VAL A 16 -2.56 10.56 22.16
CA VAL A 16 -1.28 9.86 21.95
C VAL A 16 -0.49 9.67 23.25
N SER A 17 -0.58 10.61 24.19
CA SER A 17 0.11 10.56 25.48
C SER A 17 -0.58 9.66 26.52
N ARG A 18 -1.84 9.25 26.25
CA ARG A 18 -2.66 8.44 27.16
C ARG A 18 -2.79 6.99 26.70
N ILE A 19 -2.49 6.69 25.45
CA ILE A 19 -2.66 5.37 24.84
C ILE A 19 -1.29 4.71 24.65
N ASP A 20 -1.21 3.42 24.99
CA ASP A 20 -0.02 2.61 24.71
C ASP A 20 0.34 2.68 23.21
N PRO A 21 1.59 3.06 22.85
CA PRO A 21 2.09 3.05 21.48
C PRO A 21 1.75 1.80 20.66
N ARG A 22 1.71 0.62 21.29
CA ARG A 22 1.36 -0.65 20.65
C ARG A 22 -0.04 -0.67 20.10
N ARG A 23 -1.00 -0.11 20.85
CA ARG A 23 -2.41 -0.08 20.45
C ARG A 23 -2.59 0.86 19.27
N LEU A 24 -1.90 2.00 19.28
CA LEU A 24 -1.91 2.94 18.15
C LEU A 24 -1.30 2.31 16.89
N ALA A 25 -0.14 1.65 17.03
CA ALA A 25 0.49 0.93 15.91
C ALA A 25 -0.39 -0.22 15.39
N THR A 26 -1.07 -0.95 16.28
CA THR A 26 -2.02 -2.02 15.91
C THR A 26 -3.18 -1.45 15.08
N VAL A 27 -3.81 -0.37 15.53
CA VAL A 27 -4.91 0.28 14.78
C VAL A 27 -4.43 0.75 13.41
N ALA A 28 -3.25 1.36 13.34
CA ALA A 28 -2.64 1.79 12.08
C ALA A 28 -2.40 0.63 11.12
N PHE A 29 -1.76 -0.45 11.59
CA PHE A 29 -1.43 -1.60 10.74
C PHE A 29 -2.66 -2.40 10.32
N ILE A 30 -3.66 -2.57 11.19
CA ILE A 30 -4.96 -3.13 10.78
C ILE A 30 -5.60 -2.23 9.72
N GLY A 31 -5.56 -0.91 9.89
CA GLY A 31 -6.09 0.04 8.92
C GLY A 31 -5.41 -0.06 7.56
N PHE A 32 -4.07 -0.09 7.52
CA PHE A 32 -3.32 -0.29 6.28
C PHE A 32 -3.55 -1.67 5.65
N GLY A 33 -3.57 -2.72 6.46
CA GLY A 33 -3.88 -4.08 6.01
C GLY A 33 -5.27 -4.17 5.38
N LEU A 34 -6.28 -3.59 6.02
CA LEU A 34 -7.64 -3.55 5.48
C LEU A 34 -7.72 -2.75 4.17
N VAL A 35 -7.09 -1.58 4.10
CA VAL A 35 -7.04 -0.76 2.87
C VAL A 35 -6.40 -1.53 1.73
N LEU A 36 -5.27 -2.20 1.97
CA LEU A 36 -4.56 -2.97 0.96
C LEU A 36 -5.36 -4.21 0.54
N TRP A 37 -6.05 -4.86 1.48
CA TRP A 37 -6.96 -5.97 1.17
C TRP A 37 -8.16 -5.50 0.34
N MET A 38 -8.74 -4.33 0.60
CA MET A 38 -9.78 -3.76 -0.26
C MET A 38 -9.25 -3.49 -1.67
N ARG A 39 -8.02 -2.98 -1.78
CA ARG A 39 -7.36 -2.72 -3.07
C ARG A 39 -6.97 -3.99 -3.83
N SER A 40 -6.74 -5.11 -3.15
CA SER A 40 -6.44 -6.37 -3.81
C SER A 40 -7.64 -6.95 -4.57
N HIS A 41 -8.84 -6.41 -4.38
CA HIS A 41 -10.05 -6.82 -5.11
C HIS A 41 -10.36 -5.87 -6.28
N PHE A 42 -9.44 -4.98 -6.64
CA PHE A 42 -9.62 -4.08 -7.77
C PHE A 42 -9.58 -4.86 -9.09
N ASN A 43 -10.29 -4.35 -10.09
CA ASN A 43 -10.25 -4.87 -11.44
C ASN A 43 -10.17 -3.70 -12.43
N THR A 44 -10.10 -4.00 -13.72
CA THR A 44 -10.01 -3.00 -14.80
C THR A 44 -11.27 -2.12 -14.93
N GLN A 45 -12.35 -2.44 -14.21
CA GLN A 45 -13.64 -1.74 -14.22
C GLN A 45 -13.98 -1.12 -12.86
N ALA A 46 -12.99 -0.84 -12.02
CA ALA A 46 -13.22 -0.33 -10.68
C ALA A 46 -13.93 1.03 -10.68
N ASP A 47 -15.12 1.08 -10.07
CA ASP A 47 -15.92 2.30 -9.95
C ASP A 47 -15.33 3.32 -8.97
N PHE A 48 -15.77 4.58 -9.10
CA PHE A 48 -15.30 5.70 -8.27
C PHE A 48 -15.38 5.42 -6.76
N MET A 49 -16.47 4.81 -6.29
CA MET A 49 -16.65 4.51 -4.86
C MET A 49 -15.70 3.42 -4.37
N THR A 50 -15.38 2.44 -5.22
CA THR A 50 -14.42 1.36 -4.93
C THR A 50 -13.02 1.91 -4.71
N VAL A 51 -12.67 3.02 -5.37
CA VAL A 51 -11.39 3.73 -5.17
C VAL A 51 -11.44 4.75 -4.03
N LEU A 52 -12.57 5.43 -3.86
CA LEU A 52 -12.76 6.48 -2.85
C LEU A 52 -12.66 5.93 -1.42
N ILE A 53 -13.37 4.83 -1.13
CA ILE A 53 -13.46 4.29 0.24
C ILE A 53 -12.08 3.90 0.79
N PRO A 54 -11.25 3.07 0.10
CA PRO A 54 -9.91 2.76 0.58
C PRO A 54 -9.03 4.00 0.71
N THR A 55 -9.19 4.99 -0.15
CA THR A 55 -8.42 6.24 -0.13
C THR A 55 -8.75 7.12 1.07
N LEU A 56 -10.02 7.14 1.50
CA LEU A 56 -10.44 7.81 2.72
C LEU A 56 -9.92 7.07 3.95
N LEU A 57 -10.14 5.74 4.04
CA LEU A 57 -9.64 4.93 5.15
C LEU A 57 -8.12 5.01 5.30
N GLN A 58 -7.37 5.06 4.19
CA GLN A 58 -5.92 5.20 4.20
C GLN A 58 -5.49 6.50 4.91
N GLY A 59 -6.22 7.60 4.71
CA GLY A 59 -5.96 8.86 5.39
C GLY A 59 -6.09 8.74 6.91
N ALA A 60 -7.10 8.00 7.39
CA ALA A 60 -7.25 7.69 8.80
C ALA A 60 -6.05 6.86 9.30
N ALA A 61 -5.72 5.75 8.63
CA ALA A 61 -4.59 4.90 9.01
C ALA A 61 -3.26 5.65 9.08
N MET A 62 -3.00 6.58 8.14
CA MET A 62 -1.82 7.44 8.17
C MET A 62 -1.75 8.32 9.42
N ALA A 63 -2.85 8.95 9.84
CA ALA A 63 -2.87 9.80 11.03
C ALA A 63 -2.54 9.00 12.30
N PHE A 64 -3.13 7.80 12.42
CA PHE A 64 -2.86 6.88 13.53
C PHE A 64 -1.44 6.31 13.53
N PHE A 65 -0.76 6.29 12.39
CA PHE A 65 0.62 5.80 12.27
C PHE A 65 1.66 6.89 12.54
N PHE A 66 1.61 7.99 11.79
CA PHE A 66 2.68 8.98 11.77
C PHE A 66 2.75 9.79 13.06
N ILE A 67 1.62 10.19 13.64
CA ILE A 67 1.59 11.02 14.86
C ILE A 67 2.32 10.34 16.03
N PRO A 68 1.95 9.11 16.45
CA PRO A 68 2.67 8.42 17.53
C PRO A 68 4.09 8.06 17.17
N LEU A 69 4.36 7.66 15.92
CA LEU A 69 5.71 7.28 15.49
C LEU A 69 6.68 8.46 15.67
N GLN A 70 6.31 9.65 15.21
CA GLN A 70 7.15 10.84 15.36
C GLN A 70 7.32 11.21 16.83
N ALA A 71 6.26 11.11 17.64
CA ALA A 71 6.35 11.36 19.09
C ALA A 71 7.33 10.41 19.78
N ILE A 72 7.35 9.13 19.40
CA ILE A 72 8.26 8.11 19.96
C ILE A 72 9.71 8.37 19.52
N VAL A 73 9.94 8.61 18.22
CA VAL A 73 11.28 8.86 17.65
C VAL A 73 11.97 10.04 18.34
N PHE A 74 11.21 11.07 18.69
CA PHE A 74 11.74 12.26 19.35
C PHE A 74 11.60 12.27 20.87
N SER A 75 11.02 11.22 21.45
CA SER A 75 10.80 11.17 22.90
C SER A 75 12.13 11.07 23.67
N GLY A 76 12.27 11.90 24.71
CA GLY A 76 13.43 11.88 25.60
C GLY A 76 14.72 12.50 25.04
N LEU A 77 14.69 13.08 23.83
CA LEU A 77 15.83 13.79 23.27
C LEU A 77 15.93 15.23 23.80
N PRO A 78 17.13 15.70 24.19
CA PRO A 78 17.34 17.09 24.54
C PRO A 78 17.16 18.00 23.29
N PRO A 79 16.73 19.26 23.46
CA PRO A 79 16.45 20.17 22.34
C PRO A 79 17.62 20.34 21.35
N GLU A 80 18.85 20.26 21.86
CA GLU A 80 20.09 20.37 21.08
C GLU A 80 20.29 19.22 20.07
N GLN A 81 19.74 18.03 20.36
CA GLN A 81 19.86 16.85 19.50
C GLN A 81 18.69 16.69 18.51
N MET A 82 17.61 17.46 18.69
CA MET A 82 16.43 17.43 17.81
C MET A 82 16.76 17.64 16.33
N PRO A 83 17.63 18.61 15.93
CA PRO A 83 17.96 18.80 14.51
C PRO A 83 18.64 17.57 13.89
N SER A 84 19.61 16.97 14.60
CA SER A 84 20.33 15.79 14.14
C SER A 84 19.43 14.55 14.05
N ALA A 85 18.58 14.33 15.06
CA ALA A 85 17.62 13.23 15.06
C ALA A 85 16.58 13.37 13.94
N ALA A 86 16.10 14.59 13.70
CA ALA A 86 15.15 14.86 12.62
C ALA A 86 15.77 14.62 11.24
N GLY A 87 17.03 15.04 11.04
CA GLY A 87 17.81 14.76 9.83
C GLY A 87 17.96 13.26 9.57
N LEU A 88 18.39 12.50 10.59
CA LEU A 88 18.54 11.05 10.49
C LEU A 88 17.22 10.32 10.23
N SER A 89 16.15 10.69 10.95
CA SER A 89 14.81 10.14 10.75
C SER A 89 14.30 10.37 9.32
N ASN A 90 14.49 11.58 8.79
CA ASN A 90 14.12 11.90 7.42
C ASN A 90 14.95 11.11 6.40
N PHE A 91 16.26 11.00 6.60
CA PHE A 91 17.15 10.21 5.74
C PHE A 91 16.71 8.74 5.70
N VAL A 92 16.55 8.10 6.86
CA VAL A 92 16.10 6.71 6.95
C VAL A 92 14.75 6.52 6.28
N ARG A 93 13.81 7.46 6.49
CA ARG A 93 12.48 7.40 5.88
C ARG A 93 12.54 7.46 4.35
N ILE A 94 13.30 8.39 3.80
CA ILE A 94 13.43 8.54 2.34
C ILE A 94 14.12 7.32 1.74
N THR A 95 15.22 6.85 2.36
CA THR A 95 15.94 5.66 1.90
C THR A 95 15.06 4.40 1.98
N ALA A 96 14.38 4.17 3.09
CA ALA A 96 13.44 3.05 3.23
C ALA A 96 12.28 3.15 2.22
N GLY A 97 11.77 4.36 1.97
CA GLY A 97 10.77 4.62 0.95
C GLY A 97 11.25 4.27 -0.46
N ALA A 98 12.48 4.63 -0.82
CA ALA A 98 13.09 4.30 -2.11
C ALA A 98 13.31 2.79 -2.27
N VAL A 99 13.86 2.12 -1.24
CA VAL A 99 14.05 0.66 -1.25
C VAL A 99 12.72 -0.07 -1.35
N GLY A 100 11.72 0.33 -0.56
CA GLY A 100 10.38 -0.26 -0.60
C GLY A 100 9.69 -0.06 -1.94
N THR A 101 9.82 1.13 -2.54
CA THR A 101 9.29 1.43 -3.88
C THR A 101 9.95 0.56 -4.94
N SER A 102 11.29 0.45 -4.92
CA SER A 102 12.04 -0.40 -5.85
C SER A 102 11.60 -1.87 -5.77
N LEU A 103 11.53 -2.42 -4.54
CA LEU A 103 11.07 -3.79 -4.33
C LEU A 103 9.61 -3.97 -4.82
N PHE A 104 8.73 -3.02 -4.52
CA PHE A 104 7.35 -3.05 -4.99
C PHE A 104 7.28 -3.06 -6.52
N THR A 105 8.02 -2.17 -7.20
CA THR A 105 8.03 -2.10 -8.66
C THR A 105 8.59 -3.36 -9.29
N THR A 106 9.68 -3.92 -8.75
CA THR A 106 10.27 -5.15 -9.26
C THR A 106 9.33 -6.34 -9.09
N LEU A 107 8.67 -6.47 -7.93
CA LEU A 107 7.68 -7.53 -7.71
C LEU A 107 6.47 -7.36 -8.63
N TRP A 108 6.02 -6.12 -8.83
CA TRP A 108 4.92 -5.82 -9.73
C TRP A 108 5.24 -6.22 -11.18
N ASP A 109 6.40 -5.83 -11.70
CA ASP A 109 6.84 -6.19 -13.06
C ASP A 109 7.02 -7.70 -13.22
N SER A 110 7.63 -8.37 -12.24
CA SER A 110 7.80 -9.82 -12.26
C SER A 110 6.47 -10.56 -12.28
N ARG A 111 5.50 -10.12 -11.47
CA ARG A 111 4.13 -10.66 -11.45
C ARG A 111 3.40 -10.37 -12.75
N ALA A 112 3.57 -9.17 -13.33
CA ALA A 112 2.93 -8.81 -14.60
C ALA A 112 3.45 -9.68 -15.74
N SER A 113 4.75 -9.96 -15.79
CA SER A 113 5.33 -10.88 -16.77
C SER A 113 4.78 -12.30 -16.63
N LEU A 114 4.60 -12.79 -15.40
CA LEU A 114 4.00 -14.10 -15.14
C LEU A 114 2.54 -14.17 -15.61
N HIS A 115 1.73 -13.18 -15.23
CA HIS A 115 0.32 -13.12 -15.64
C HIS A 115 0.17 -12.93 -17.16
N HIS A 116 1.05 -12.15 -17.79
CA HIS A 116 1.07 -11.99 -19.24
C HIS A 116 1.33 -13.33 -19.94
N ALA A 117 2.33 -14.09 -19.49
CA ALA A 117 2.63 -15.41 -20.05
C ALA A 117 1.43 -16.36 -19.93
N GLN A 118 0.79 -16.43 -18.75
CA GLN A 118 -0.39 -17.28 -18.51
C GLN A 118 -1.59 -16.89 -19.38
N LEU A 119 -1.83 -15.59 -19.56
CA LEU A 119 -2.90 -15.11 -20.42
C LEU A 119 -2.59 -15.33 -21.91
N ALA A 120 -1.33 -15.18 -22.31
CA ALA A 120 -0.87 -15.42 -23.68
C ALA A 120 -0.95 -16.90 -24.07
N GLU A 121 -0.75 -17.83 -23.13
CA GLU A 121 -0.93 -19.27 -23.36
C GLU A 121 -2.35 -19.62 -23.84
N ALA A 122 -3.37 -18.86 -23.41
CA ALA A 122 -4.74 -19.05 -23.88
C ALA A 122 -4.96 -18.59 -25.34
N ILE A 123 -4.01 -17.85 -25.93
CA ILE A 123 -4.08 -17.34 -27.29
C ILE A 123 -3.34 -18.30 -28.23
N HIS A 124 -4.04 -19.35 -28.66
CA HIS A 124 -3.50 -20.32 -29.60
C HIS A 124 -4.55 -20.78 -30.61
N ALA A 125 -4.09 -21.39 -31.71
CA ALA A 125 -4.94 -21.87 -32.80
C ALA A 125 -5.88 -23.04 -32.41
N GLY A 126 -5.78 -23.54 -31.17
CA GLY A 126 -6.69 -24.54 -30.63
C GLY A 126 -7.78 -23.95 -29.72
N ASN A 127 -7.77 -22.63 -29.46
CA ASN A 127 -8.79 -21.96 -28.66
C ASN A 127 -9.82 -21.29 -29.60
N PRO A 128 -11.06 -21.81 -29.67
CA PRO A 128 -12.09 -21.28 -30.56
C PRO A 128 -12.42 -19.82 -30.27
N THR A 129 -12.35 -19.39 -29.00
CA THR A 129 -12.59 -18.00 -28.60
C THR A 129 -11.51 -17.08 -29.17
N ALA A 130 -10.23 -17.48 -29.06
CA ALA A 130 -9.11 -16.68 -29.58
C ALA A 130 -9.20 -16.55 -31.11
N ILE A 131 -9.53 -17.64 -31.82
CA ILE A 131 -9.74 -17.63 -33.27
C ILE A 131 -10.89 -16.67 -33.63
N ALA A 132 -12.05 -16.83 -32.99
CA ALA A 132 -13.22 -15.99 -33.26
C ALA A 132 -12.95 -14.50 -33.00
N THR A 133 -12.22 -14.16 -31.94
CA THR A 133 -11.83 -12.76 -31.67
C THR A 133 -10.89 -12.21 -32.75
N ILE A 134 -9.89 -12.98 -33.19
CA ILE A 134 -8.98 -12.55 -34.27
C ILE A 134 -9.75 -12.36 -35.57
N ASP A 135 -10.62 -13.30 -35.92
CA ASP A 135 -11.42 -13.24 -37.15
C ASP A 135 -12.39 -12.05 -37.14
N GLN A 136 -12.98 -11.72 -35.99
CA GLN A 136 -13.82 -10.52 -35.83
C GLN A 136 -13.02 -9.23 -36.04
N LEU A 137 -11.81 -9.13 -35.48
CA LEU A 137 -10.94 -7.97 -35.68
C LEU A 137 -10.50 -7.84 -37.14
N MET A 138 -10.20 -8.97 -37.78
CA MET A 138 -9.86 -9.02 -39.21
C MET A 138 -11.05 -8.64 -40.11
N ALA A 139 -12.26 -9.09 -39.77
CA ALA A 139 -13.48 -8.66 -40.45
C ALA A 139 -13.75 -7.16 -40.30
N GLY A 140 -13.25 -6.54 -39.22
CA GLY A 140 -13.24 -5.09 -39.00
C GLY A 140 -12.18 -4.33 -39.81
N GLY A 141 -11.41 -4.99 -40.66
CA GLY A 141 -10.40 -4.38 -41.54
C GLY A 141 -8.97 -4.38 -40.98
N MET A 142 -8.72 -4.99 -39.82
CA MET A 142 -7.36 -5.14 -39.30
C MET A 142 -6.60 -6.26 -40.01
N THR A 143 -5.30 -6.10 -40.18
CA THR A 143 -4.43 -7.24 -40.50
C THR A 143 -4.33 -8.18 -39.31
N ARG A 144 -3.92 -9.43 -39.54
CA ARG A 144 -3.70 -10.40 -38.46
C ARG A 144 -2.69 -9.89 -37.42
N GLU A 145 -1.62 -9.23 -37.87
CA GLU A 145 -0.61 -8.65 -36.98
C GLU A 145 -1.18 -7.51 -36.12
N GLN A 146 -2.03 -6.65 -36.70
CA GLN A 146 -2.70 -5.58 -35.97
C GLN A 146 -3.67 -6.13 -34.92
N ALA A 147 -4.44 -7.17 -35.27
CA ALA A 147 -5.35 -7.84 -34.35
C ALA A 147 -4.59 -8.46 -33.15
N LEU A 148 -3.48 -9.16 -33.42
CA LEU A 148 -2.63 -9.73 -32.38
C LEU A 148 -1.99 -8.65 -31.49
N GLY A 149 -1.50 -7.55 -32.08
CA GLY A 149 -0.95 -6.43 -31.32
C GLY A 149 -2.00 -5.72 -30.44
N MET A 150 -3.26 -5.66 -30.87
CA MET A 150 -4.35 -5.16 -30.03
C MET A 150 -4.64 -6.10 -28.87
N ILE A 151 -4.71 -7.41 -29.12
CA ILE A 151 -4.94 -8.42 -28.08
C ILE A 151 -3.79 -8.38 -27.06
N ASP A 152 -2.53 -8.30 -27.50
CA ASP A 152 -1.37 -8.21 -26.62
C ASP A 152 -1.45 -7.01 -25.68
N ARG A 153 -1.88 -5.83 -26.17
CA ARG A 153 -2.09 -4.65 -25.31
C ARG A 153 -3.15 -4.89 -24.24
N LEU A 154 -4.24 -5.58 -24.57
CA LEU A 154 -5.30 -5.93 -23.61
C LEU A 154 -4.79 -6.95 -22.58
N VAL A 155 -4.06 -7.98 -23.03
CA VAL A 155 -3.40 -8.95 -22.16
C VAL A 155 -2.44 -8.24 -21.22
N ASN A 156 -1.63 -7.30 -21.72
CA ASN A 156 -0.69 -6.55 -20.91
C ASN A 156 -1.41 -5.70 -19.85
N GLN A 157 -2.46 -4.96 -20.23
CA GLN A 157 -3.26 -4.20 -19.27
C GLN A 157 -3.87 -5.09 -18.18
N GLN A 158 -4.40 -6.25 -18.57
CA GLN A 158 -4.97 -7.21 -17.62
C GLN A 158 -3.90 -7.81 -16.70
N ALA A 159 -2.74 -8.18 -17.26
CA ALA A 159 -1.62 -8.74 -16.52
C ALA A 159 -1.09 -7.76 -15.46
N PHE A 160 -0.90 -6.49 -15.79
CA PHE A 160 -0.50 -5.46 -14.82
C PHE A 160 -1.55 -5.23 -13.73
N THR A 161 -2.84 -5.37 -14.05
CA THR A 161 -3.94 -5.26 -13.08
C THR A 161 -3.95 -6.44 -12.10
N LEU A 162 -3.77 -7.66 -12.60
CA LEU A 162 -3.65 -8.85 -11.76
C LEU A 162 -2.37 -8.81 -10.90
N ALA A 163 -1.28 -8.30 -11.46
CA ALA A 163 -0.02 -8.19 -10.75
C ALA A 163 -0.10 -7.17 -9.59
N VAL A 164 -0.73 -6.01 -9.78
CA VAL A 164 -0.84 -5.02 -8.69
C VAL A 164 -1.76 -5.52 -7.57
N THR A 165 -2.82 -6.26 -7.91
CA THR A 165 -3.74 -6.83 -6.92
C THR A 165 -3.08 -7.92 -6.09
N ASP A 166 -2.25 -8.78 -6.70
CA ASP A 166 -1.39 -9.74 -6.01
C ASP A 166 -0.46 -9.03 -5.00
N VAL A 167 0.21 -7.95 -5.44
CA VAL A 167 1.14 -7.21 -4.58
C VAL A 167 0.40 -6.51 -3.44
N PHE A 168 -0.80 -5.98 -3.68
CA PHE A 168 -1.66 -5.45 -2.62
C PHE A 168 -2.08 -6.52 -1.61
N TYR A 169 -2.47 -7.71 -2.08
CA TYR A 169 -2.83 -8.82 -1.20
C TYR A 169 -1.64 -9.25 -0.32
N LEU A 170 -0.47 -9.44 -0.93
CA LEU A 170 0.76 -9.78 -0.21
C LEU A 170 1.09 -8.72 0.86
N SER A 171 0.96 -7.45 0.50
CA SER A 171 1.21 -6.32 1.41
C SER A 171 0.19 -6.29 2.55
N ALA A 172 -1.09 -6.61 2.28
CA ALA A 172 -2.12 -6.70 3.32
C ALA A 172 -1.77 -7.78 4.35
N VAL A 173 -1.39 -8.97 3.88
CA VAL A 173 -0.94 -10.08 4.75
C VAL A 173 0.27 -9.65 5.57
N LEU A 174 1.26 -8.98 4.96
CA LEU A 174 2.43 -8.44 5.67
C LEU A 174 2.02 -7.51 6.82
N PHE A 175 1.10 -6.57 6.59
CA PHE A 175 0.64 -5.66 7.65
C PHE A 175 -0.08 -6.41 8.78
N PHE A 176 -0.89 -7.42 8.49
CA PHE A 176 -1.52 -8.24 9.52
C PHE A 176 -0.50 -9.09 10.31
N LEU A 177 0.55 -9.60 9.65
CA LEU A 177 1.65 -10.27 10.33
C LEU A 177 2.43 -9.32 11.24
N LEU A 178 2.67 -8.08 10.82
CA LEU A 178 3.32 -7.05 11.64
C LEU A 178 2.51 -6.74 12.91
N VAL A 179 1.17 -6.80 12.85
CA VAL A 179 0.33 -6.70 14.05
C VAL A 179 0.69 -7.82 15.03
N ALA A 180 0.73 -9.08 14.59
CA ALA A 180 1.10 -10.19 15.46
C ALA A 180 2.50 -10.00 16.08
N VAL A 181 3.46 -9.51 15.31
CA VAL A 181 4.83 -9.23 15.77
C VAL A 181 4.87 -8.14 16.85
N ILE A 182 4.08 -7.07 16.74
CA ILE A 182 4.01 -6.01 17.78
C ILE A 182 3.69 -6.61 19.15
N TRP A 183 2.76 -7.57 19.21
CA TRP A 183 2.33 -8.17 20.47
C TRP A 183 3.35 -9.14 21.07
N THR A 184 4.33 -9.62 20.29
CA THR A 184 5.48 -10.39 20.80
C THR A 184 6.58 -9.53 21.40
N SER A 185 6.63 -8.24 21.07
CA SER A 185 7.65 -7.32 21.60
C SER A 185 7.41 -7.05 23.09
N LYS A 186 8.44 -6.67 23.86
CA LYS A 186 8.28 -6.24 25.27
C LYS A 186 7.69 -4.83 25.38
N PRO A 187 6.72 -4.56 26.27
CA PRO A 187 6.12 -3.24 26.43
C PRO A 187 7.17 -2.20 26.77
N VAL A 188 7.48 -1.36 25.78
CA VAL A 188 8.19 -0.12 26.01
C VAL A 188 7.18 0.78 26.68
N ARG A 189 7.43 1.13 27.96
CA ARG A 189 6.67 2.18 28.64
C ARG A 189 6.69 3.39 27.71
N GLY A 190 5.52 3.75 27.17
CA GLY A 190 5.36 4.93 26.35
C GLY A 190 5.96 6.12 27.08
N ALA A 191 6.62 7.01 26.35
CA ALA A 191 7.23 8.23 26.87
C ALA A 191 6.17 9.22 27.37
N GLY A 192 5.49 8.87 28.46
CA GLY A 192 4.67 9.73 29.28
C GLY A 192 5.28 9.76 30.66
N GLY A 193 6.25 10.66 30.89
CA GLY A 193 6.92 10.74 32.18
C GLY A 193 8.15 11.64 32.24
N GLY A 194 8.01 12.89 31.81
CA GLY A 194 8.93 13.97 32.16
C GLY A 194 8.23 15.26 31.80
N GLY A 195 7.53 15.98 32.67
CA GLY A 195 7.75 16.22 34.08
C GLY A 195 7.39 17.68 34.24
N GLY A 196 6.18 17.97 34.73
CA GLY A 196 5.84 19.31 35.18
C GLY A 196 6.58 19.63 36.47
N GLY A 197 7.00 20.89 36.60
CA GLY A 197 7.70 21.47 37.76
C GLY A 197 9.16 21.81 37.43
N ALA A 198 9.66 23.03 37.54
CA ALA A 198 9.37 24.05 38.55
C ALA A 198 9.63 25.48 38.02
N HIS A 199 8.90 26.42 38.63
CA HIS A 199 9.19 27.85 38.90
C HIS A 199 10.06 28.65 37.93
#